data_AF-A0AAE8ZMW0-F1
#
_entry.id   AF-A0AAE8ZMW0-F1
#
_cell.length_a   1.000
_cell.length_b   1.000
_cell.length_c   1.000
_cell.angle_alpha   90.00
_cell.angle_beta   90.00
_cell.angle_gamma   90.00
#
_symmetry.space_group_name_H-M   'P 1'
#
loop_
_entity.id
_entity.type
_entity.pdbx_description
1 polymer ?
#
loop_
_entity_poly.entity_id
_entity_poly.type
_entity_poly.pdbx_seq_one_letter_code
_entity_poly.pdbx_strand_id
1 'polypeptide(L)'
;MSCGSMLRNLTNKGFEPRCFPNGTSDSFRWIPCPDGHLCKGEDNAANVIPGYQMTMQIQERFNPEHWYVLLIACNLDSNCEWKDSAPNVPINYDIWLTNGRPNSAAVSFFTFNFSFDEQNTVQLFLLTVCMYAILSIIQSGANFKNRQIPPRSIILSRIITMKLIGYSLQCFNVLLFAYDGQGFFIARIAGEVLRNTSVQVHCLLLILLAKGWDISYPGTEYPRRTIIMWGILAGLDTILFFYNCTFVYDVLHDVDIYSAWPGHGMILIRIVYAIWFLIEIRKLIDSEQNRHKAEFLAHFGAGFLVWFVSLPMIGIVASFVSQLWRFSLILALTTFANFVALSCLVHQFWPKSSYRKFFADYTNGHRRLGRDDSHEFNDYDNYLFYDQDSDSDADFPDCEDAIRTQI
;
A
#
# COMPACT_ATOMS: atom_id res chain seq x y z
N MET A 1 -33.12 28.45 -0.36
CA MET A 1 -34.14 27.37 -0.30
C MET A 1 -34.88 27.58 1.00
N SER A 2 -36.22 27.63 1.04
CA SER A 2 -36.96 27.96 2.28
C SER A 2 -37.12 26.72 3.17
N CYS A 3 -37.09 26.89 4.49
CA CYS A 3 -37.30 25.81 5.46
C CYS A 3 -38.55 24.95 5.18
N GLY A 4 -39.68 25.58 4.85
CA GLY A 4 -40.92 24.86 4.53
C GLY A 4 -40.81 23.96 3.30
N SER A 5 -40.01 24.33 2.29
CA SER A 5 -39.79 23.49 1.11
C SER A 5 -38.91 22.28 1.42
N MET A 6 -37.87 22.47 2.23
CA MET A 6 -36.91 21.43 2.61
C MET A 6 -37.53 20.39 3.55
N LEU A 7 -38.36 20.83 4.49
CA LEU A 7 -38.92 19.99 5.55
C LEU A 7 -40.31 19.42 5.21
N ARG A 8 -40.85 19.67 4.01
CA ARG A 8 -42.21 19.24 3.62
C ARG A 8 -42.45 17.75 3.82
N ASN A 9 -41.51 16.90 3.41
CA ASN A 9 -41.64 15.44 3.57
C ASN A 9 -41.50 14.99 5.03
N LEU A 10 -40.61 15.66 5.78
CA LEU A 10 -40.39 15.41 7.21
C LEU A 10 -41.60 15.83 8.05
N THR A 11 -42.31 16.89 7.67
CA THR A 11 -43.53 17.37 8.34
C THR A 11 -44.61 16.28 8.41
N ASN A 12 -44.72 15.45 7.36
CA ASN A 12 -45.75 14.41 7.29
C ASN A 12 -45.40 13.13 8.05
N LYS A 13 -44.12 12.87 8.31
CA LYS A 13 -43.64 11.61 8.89
C LYS A 13 -43.10 11.78 10.31
N GLY A 14 -42.43 12.89 10.57
CA GLY A 14 -41.76 13.18 11.83
C GLY A 14 -42.75 13.50 12.93
N PHE A 15 -42.54 12.91 14.09
CA PHE A 15 -43.31 13.17 15.30
C PHE A 15 -42.82 14.45 15.99
N GLU A 16 -43.76 15.33 16.33
CA GLU A 16 -43.52 16.47 17.22
C GLU A 16 -44.76 16.65 18.11
N PRO A 17 -44.64 16.64 19.44
CA PRO A 17 -45.79 16.62 20.36
C PRO A 17 -46.84 17.73 20.18
N ARG A 18 -46.42 18.96 19.89
CA ARG A 18 -47.25 20.15 19.74
C ARG A 18 -47.87 20.27 18.35
N CYS A 19 -47.10 20.01 17.31
CA CYS A 19 -47.49 20.34 15.94
C CYS A 19 -47.82 19.12 15.08
N PHE A 20 -47.13 18.00 15.30
CA PHE A 20 -47.24 16.79 14.48
C PHE A 20 -47.44 15.54 15.36
N PRO A 21 -48.52 15.47 16.17
CA PRO A 21 -48.71 14.40 17.15
C PRO A 21 -48.99 13.03 16.50
N ASN A 22 -49.42 13.01 15.24
CA ASN A 22 -49.68 11.79 14.47
C ASN A 22 -48.47 11.29 13.68
N GLY A 23 -47.30 11.91 13.85
CA GLY A 23 -46.07 11.47 13.18
C GLY A 23 -45.67 10.06 13.61
N THR A 24 -45.15 9.27 12.67
CA THR A 24 -44.79 7.86 12.89
C THR A 24 -43.31 7.65 13.22
N SER A 25 -42.45 8.65 12.95
CA SER A 25 -41.00 8.53 13.13
C SER A 25 -40.45 9.58 14.09
N ASP A 26 -39.66 9.14 15.07
CA ASP A 26 -38.87 10.03 15.91
C ASP A 26 -37.62 10.47 15.13
N SER A 27 -37.68 11.64 14.49
CA SER A 27 -36.66 12.09 13.51
C SER A 27 -36.07 13.46 13.81
N PHE A 28 -36.56 14.16 14.85
CA PHE A 28 -36.15 15.52 15.17
C PHE A 28 -35.41 15.58 16.49
N ARG A 29 -34.31 16.34 16.53
CA ARG A 29 -33.66 16.76 17.77
C ARG A 29 -33.46 18.27 17.73
N TRP A 30 -33.95 18.97 18.75
CA TRP A 30 -33.92 20.42 18.80
C TRP A 30 -32.64 20.92 19.46
N ILE A 31 -31.95 21.81 18.76
CA ILE A 31 -30.71 22.46 19.21
C ILE A 31 -30.86 23.99 19.09
N PRO A 32 -30.07 24.80 19.80
CA PRO A 32 -29.01 24.44 20.73
C PRO A 32 -29.53 23.84 22.04
N CYS A 33 -28.76 22.92 22.63
CA CYS A 33 -29.06 22.33 23.94
C CYS A 33 -28.40 23.16 25.05
N PRO A 34 -29.04 23.36 26.20
CA PRO A 34 -28.44 24.11 27.30
C PRO A 34 -27.25 23.35 27.90
N ASP A 35 -26.18 24.06 28.26
CA ASP A 35 -24.96 23.45 28.80
C ASP A 35 -25.24 22.59 30.04
N GLY A 36 -24.78 21.34 30.02
CA GLY A 36 -24.96 20.38 31.11
C GLY A 36 -26.40 19.88 31.31
N HIS A 37 -27.33 20.25 30.43
CA HIS A 37 -28.73 19.82 30.47
C HIS A 37 -29.11 19.06 29.20
N LEU A 38 -30.20 18.30 29.30
CA LEU A 38 -30.78 17.59 28.16
C LEU A 38 -31.33 18.57 27.13
N CYS A 39 -31.27 18.15 25.86
CA CYS A 39 -31.85 18.88 24.75
C CYS A 39 -33.38 18.97 24.87
N LYS A 40 -33.96 20.03 24.27
CA LYS A 40 -35.41 20.20 24.25
C LYS A 40 -36.07 19.04 23.50
N GLY A 41 -37.03 18.38 24.14
CA GLY A 41 -37.73 17.20 23.60
C GLY A 41 -37.25 15.86 24.18
N GLU A 42 -36.17 15.86 24.97
CA GLU A 42 -35.73 14.68 25.73
C GLU A 42 -36.37 14.69 27.13
N ASP A 43 -37.63 14.24 27.21
CA ASP A 43 -38.42 14.31 28.45
C ASP A 43 -38.01 13.27 29.51
N ASN A 44 -37.34 12.19 29.10
CA ASN A 44 -36.92 11.11 29.99
C ASN A 44 -35.40 10.87 29.92
N ALA A 45 -34.70 11.30 30.97
CA ALA A 45 -33.25 11.14 31.11
C ALA A 45 -32.79 9.68 31.03
N ALA A 46 -33.62 8.69 31.37
CA ALA A 46 -33.26 7.28 31.31
C ALA A 46 -33.11 6.74 29.87
N ASN A 47 -33.67 7.45 28.88
CA ASN A 47 -33.55 7.10 27.47
C ASN A 47 -32.27 7.66 26.82
N VAL A 48 -31.65 8.66 27.47
CA VAL A 48 -30.44 9.32 27.01
C VAL A 48 -29.20 8.63 27.59
N ILE A 49 -28.15 8.48 26.78
CA ILE A 49 -26.88 7.91 27.24
C ILE A 49 -26.25 8.86 28.28
N PRO A 50 -25.82 8.35 29.46
CA PRO A 50 -25.19 9.19 30.47
C PRO A 50 -23.98 9.96 29.91
N GLY A 51 -23.91 11.26 30.21
CA GLY A 51 -22.87 12.15 29.70
C GLY A 51 -23.19 12.83 28.35
N TYR A 52 -24.29 12.46 27.69
CA TYR A 52 -24.76 13.06 26.45
C TYR A 52 -26.06 13.86 26.68
N GLN A 53 -26.32 14.85 25.80
CA GLN A 53 -27.49 15.74 25.91
C GLN A 53 -28.73 15.24 25.16
N MET A 54 -28.55 14.34 24.19
CA MET A 54 -29.63 13.72 23.40
C MET A 54 -29.22 12.32 22.94
N THR A 55 -30.19 11.49 22.59
CA THR A 55 -29.94 10.18 21.97
C THR A 55 -31.02 9.89 20.94
N MET A 56 -30.59 9.55 19.72
CA MET A 56 -31.48 9.14 18.64
C MET A 56 -31.30 7.66 18.37
N GLN A 57 -32.38 6.89 18.52
CA GLN A 57 -32.37 5.47 18.19
C GLN A 57 -32.89 5.26 16.79
N ILE A 58 -32.06 4.68 15.94
CA ILE A 58 -32.42 4.35 14.58
C ILE A 58 -32.68 2.84 14.53
N GLN A 59 -33.88 2.45 14.12
CA GLN A 59 -34.19 1.06 13.86
C GLN A 59 -33.69 0.70 12.46
N GLU A 60 -32.59 -0.04 12.42
CA GLU A 60 -32.06 -0.59 11.17
C GLU A 60 -33.03 -1.64 10.61
N ARG A 61 -33.26 -1.59 9.29
CA ARG A 61 -33.98 -2.64 8.58
C ARG A 61 -33.04 -3.85 8.37
N PHE A 62 -33.58 -4.95 7.85
CA PHE A 62 -32.78 -6.18 7.59
C PHE A 62 -31.56 -5.97 6.69
N ASN A 63 -31.49 -4.88 5.91
CA ASN A 63 -30.36 -4.56 5.04
C ASN A 63 -29.64 -3.30 5.56
N PRO A 64 -28.30 -3.26 5.45
CA PRO A 64 -27.53 -2.06 5.79
C PRO A 64 -27.87 -0.90 4.84
N GLU A 65 -28.05 0.28 5.42
CA GLU A 65 -28.40 1.52 4.71
C GLU A 65 -27.47 2.65 5.13
N HIS A 66 -27.28 3.63 4.24
CA HIS A 66 -26.54 4.84 4.57
C HIS A 66 -27.44 5.81 5.32
N TRP A 67 -26.98 6.26 6.49
CA TRP A 67 -27.68 7.23 7.32
C TRP A 67 -26.97 8.57 7.26
N TYR A 68 -27.77 9.63 7.11
CA TYR A 68 -27.27 11.01 7.04
C TYR A 68 -27.85 11.82 8.19
N VAL A 69 -26.98 12.54 8.90
CA VAL A 69 -27.37 13.52 9.91
C VAL A 69 -27.35 14.89 9.26
N LEU A 70 -28.49 15.58 9.28
CA LEU A 70 -28.67 16.88 8.65
C LEU A 70 -28.86 17.95 9.72
N LEU A 71 -27.95 18.93 9.74
CA LEU A 71 -28.08 20.12 10.57
C LEU A 71 -28.79 21.22 9.77
N ILE A 72 -29.96 21.65 10.24
CA ILE A 72 -30.80 22.60 9.49
C ILE A 72 -31.16 23.79 10.39
N ALA A 73 -30.88 25.00 9.91
CA ALA A 73 -31.22 26.26 10.59
C ALA A 73 -32.70 26.64 10.37
N CYS A 74 -33.60 25.75 10.78
CA CYS A 74 -35.04 25.95 10.73
C CYS A 74 -35.65 25.85 12.13
N ASN A 75 -36.61 26.72 12.41
CA ASN A 75 -37.40 26.70 13.62
C ASN A 75 -38.88 26.49 13.29
N LEU A 76 -39.61 25.86 14.20
CA LEU A 76 -41.05 25.64 14.10
C LEU A 76 -41.79 26.66 14.97
N ASP A 77 -42.54 27.56 14.35
CA ASP A 77 -43.18 28.67 15.05
C ASP A 77 -44.42 28.22 15.87
N SER A 78 -45.13 29.17 16.51
CA SER A 78 -46.36 28.88 17.25
C SER A 78 -47.51 28.36 16.39
N ASN A 79 -47.48 28.66 15.09
CA ASN A 79 -48.51 28.27 14.13
C ASN A 79 -48.16 26.96 13.41
N CYS A 80 -47.10 26.27 13.85
CA CYS A 80 -46.59 25.04 13.26
C CYS A 80 -46.09 25.22 11.82
N GLU A 81 -45.58 26.40 11.49
CA GLU A 81 -44.92 26.71 10.22
C GLU A 81 -43.39 26.73 10.38
N TRP A 82 -42.71 26.12 9.41
CA TRP A 82 -41.25 26.12 9.34
C TRP A 82 -40.73 27.47 8.87
N LYS A 83 -39.95 28.15 9.72
CA LYS A 83 -39.32 29.44 9.44
C LYS A 83 -37.81 29.36 9.61
N ASP A 84 -37.11 30.23 8.91
CA ASP A 84 -35.65 30.32 9.02
C ASP A 84 -35.27 30.80 10.43
N SER A 85 -34.21 30.22 11.01
CA SER A 85 -33.69 30.62 12.31
C SER A 85 -33.11 32.03 12.26
N ALA A 86 -33.58 32.94 13.12
CA ALA A 86 -33.24 34.37 13.03
C ALA A 86 -31.91 34.81 13.72
N PRO A 87 -31.43 34.18 14.82
CA PRO A 87 -30.08 34.47 15.29
C PRO A 87 -29.06 33.49 14.72
N ASN A 88 -27.95 34.02 14.22
CA ASN A 88 -26.73 33.26 13.97
C ASN A 88 -26.12 32.86 15.32
N VAL A 89 -26.52 31.71 15.84
CA VAL A 89 -25.96 31.15 17.08
C VAL A 89 -24.81 30.22 16.71
N PRO A 90 -23.59 30.43 17.24
CA PRO A 90 -22.52 29.45 17.09
C PRO A 90 -22.89 28.19 17.88
N ILE A 91 -22.90 27.04 17.21
CA ILE A 91 -23.21 25.74 17.81
C ILE A 91 -21.94 24.89 17.77
N ASN A 92 -21.51 24.42 18.93
CA ASN A 92 -20.50 23.39 19.05
C ASN A 92 -21.20 22.06 19.33
N TYR A 93 -20.86 21.00 18.58
CA TYR A 93 -21.49 19.70 18.72
C TYR A 93 -20.44 18.59 18.62
N ASP A 94 -20.68 17.52 19.36
CA ASP A 94 -19.94 16.27 19.30
C ASP A 94 -20.97 15.15 19.19
N ILE A 95 -20.95 14.40 18.08
CA ILE A 95 -21.94 13.38 17.76
C ILE A 95 -21.25 12.03 17.67
N TRP A 96 -21.64 11.12 18.56
CA TRP A 96 -21.15 9.75 18.56
C TRP A 96 -22.16 8.82 17.90
N LEU A 97 -21.79 8.28 16.73
CA LEU A 97 -22.60 7.34 15.96
C LEU A 97 -22.11 5.92 16.23
N THR A 98 -23.01 5.02 16.62
CA THR A 98 -22.66 3.63 16.98
C THR A 98 -23.68 2.61 16.47
N ASN A 99 -23.20 1.41 16.18
CA ASN A 99 -24.03 0.27 15.81
C ASN A 99 -24.56 -0.42 17.07
N GLY A 100 -25.73 0.03 17.51
CA GLY A 100 -26.45 -0.53 18.64
C GLY A 100 -26.34 0.29 19.91
N ARG A 101 -27.05 -0.15 20.96
CA ARG A 101 -27.13 0.61 22.21
C ARG A 101 -25.87 0.36 23.07
N PRO A 102 -25.18 1.41 23.55
CA PRO A 102 -24.08 1.24 24.48
C PRO A 102 -24.50 0.42 25.70
N ASN A 103 -23.61 -0.45 26.20
CA ASN A 103 -23.84 -1.34 27.34
C ASN A 103 -24.89 -2.45 27.12
N SER A 104 -25.37 -2.67 25.89
CA SER A 104 -26.19 -3.84 25.57
C SER A 104 -25.30 -5.08 25.40
N ALA A 105 -25.69 -6.20 26.02
CA ALA A 105 -24.98 -7.48 25.88
C ALA A 105 -24.98 -8.04 24.45
N ALA A 106 -25.85 -7.52 23.57
CA ALA A 106 -25.94 -7.93 22.16
C ALA A 106 -24.90 -7.23 21.26
N VAL A 107 -24.17 -6.24 21.77
CA VAL A 107 -23.21 -5.45 20.99
C VAL A 107 -21.83 -6.12 21.02
N SER A 108 -21.28 -6.38 19.84
CA SER A 108 -19.91 -6.88 19.69
C SER A 108 -18.91 -5.72 19.66
N PHE A 109 -17.81 -5.88 20.39
CA PHE A 109 -16.70 -4.91 20.45
C PHE A 109 -16.16 -4.55 19.05
N PHE A 110 -16.07 -5.52 18.14
CA PHE A 110 -15.50 -5.31 16.80
C PHE A 110 -16.49 -4.73 15.77
N THR A 111 -17.73 -4.44 16.15
CA THR A 111 -18.74 -3.88 15.25
C THR A 111 -19.35 -2.57 15.75
N PHE A 112 -19.21 -2.28 17.04
CA PHE A 112 -19.91 -1.19 17.71
C PHE A 112 -19.56 0.19 17.15
N ASN A 113 -18.27 0.50 17.02
CA ASN A 113 -17.80 1.81 16.53
C ASN A 113 -17.57 1.83 15.01
N PHE A 114 -17.67 0.69 14.32
CA PHE A 114 -17.33 0.58 12.89
C PHE A 114 -18.54 0.79 12.01
N SER A 115 -18.42 1.56 10.93
CA SER A 115 -19.40 1.51 9.85
C SER A 115 -19.46 0.12 9.23
N PHE A 116 -20.59 -0.23 8.60
CA PHE A 116 -20.80 -1.57 8.04
C PHE A 116 -19.69 -2.00 7.08
N ASP A 117 -19.20 -1.09 6.24
CA ASP A 117 -18.14 -1.31 5.25
C ASP A 117 -16.75 -1.53 5.85
N GLU A 118 -16.52 -1.02 7.07
CA GLU A 118 -15.30 -1.19 7.85
C GLU A 118 -15.37 -2.37 8.84
N GLN A 119 -16.50 -3.06 8.93
CA GLN A 119 -16.58 -4.27 9.73
C GLN A 119 -15.63 -5.35 9.19
N ASN A 120 -15.06 -6.14 10.10
CA ASN A 120 -14.05 -7.17 9.82
C ASN A 120 -12.64 -6.68 9.42
N THR A 121 -12.41 -5.36 9.38
CA THR A 121 -11.08 -4.78 9.10
C THR A 121 -10.05 -5.17 10.16
N VAL A 122 -10.44 -5.28 11.43
CA VAL A 122 -9.58 -5.75 12.53
C VAL A 122 -9.00 -7.13 12.22
N GLN A 123 -9.86 -8.10 11.87
CA GLN A 123 -9.46 -9.46 11.56
C GLN A 123 -8.53 -9.49 10.34
N LEU A 124 -8.83 -8.68 9.31
CA LEU A 124 -8.01 -8.58 8.11
C LEU A 124 -6.61 -8.03 8.41
N PHE A 125 -6.50 -6.96 9.21
CA PHE A 125 -5.22 -6.39 9.62
C PHE A 125 -4.43 -7.34 10.51
N LEU A 126 -5.06 -7.99 11.49
CA LEU A 126 -4.41 -8.99 12.34
C LEU A 126 -3.84 -10.15 11.52
N LEU A 127 -4.66 -10.73 10.63
CA LEU A 127 -4.22 -11.80 9.73
C LEU A 127 -3.04 -11.34 8.87
N THR A 128 -3.11 -10.12 8.34
CA THR A 128 -2.04 -9.55 7.52
C THR A 128 -0.73 -9.37 8.31
N VAL A 129 -0.80 -8.86 9.54
CA VAL A 129 0.36 -8.73 10.43
C VAL A 129 0.98 -10.10 10.70
N CYS A 130 0.18 -11.12 11.01
CA CYS A 130 0.66 -12.49 11.19
C CYS A 130 1.37 -13.02 9.94
N MET A 131 0.77 -12.84 8.76
CA MET A 131 1.36 -13.29 7.49
C MET A 131 2.71 -12.62 7.21
N TYR A 132 2.80 -11.29 7.37
CA TYR A 132 4.06 -10.56 7.18
C TYR A 132 5.09 -10.84 8.27
N ALA A 133 4.67 -11.14 9.51
CA ALA A 133 5.58 -11.55 10.58
C ALA A 133 6.24 -12.90 10.25
N ILE A 134 5.45 -13.89 9.80
CA ILE A 134 5.96 -15.18 9.34
C ILE A 134 6.95 -14.97 8.18
N LEU A 135 6.56 -14.18 7.17
CA LEU A 135 7.42 -13.90 6.02
C LEU A 135 8.73 -13.19 6.43
N SER A 136 8.66 -12.27 7.39
CA SER A 136 9.83 -11.58 7.94
C SER A 136 10.77 -12.54 8.68
N ILE A 137 10.23 -13.50 9.44
CA ILE A 137 11.02 -14.53 10.13
C ILE A 137 11.72 -15.42 9.09
N ILE A 138 11.00 -15.87 8.06
CA ILE A 138 11.54 -16.68 6.97
C ILE A 138 12.69 -15.92 6.28
N GLN A 139 12.46 -14.67 5.89
CA GLN A 139 13.45 -13.83 5.22
C GLN A 139 14.70 -13.58 6.09
N SER A 140 14.52 -13.31 7.39
CA SER A 140 15.64 -13.18 8.33
C SER A 140 16.44 -14.49 8.45
N GLY A 141 15.75 -15.64 8.50
CA GLY A 141 16.39 -16.95 8.47
C GLY A 141 17.15 -17.24 7.17
N ALA A 142 16.68 -16.72 6.03
CA ALA A 142 17.39 -16.78 4.75
C ALA A 142 18.71 -15.99 4.81
N ASN A 143 18.66 -14.77 5.36
CA ASN A 143 19.83 -13.91 5.50
C ASN A 143 20.87 -14.50 6.45
N PHE A 144 20.44 -15.06 7.59
CA PHE A 144 21.36 -15.64 8.57
C PHE A 144 22.13 -16.86 8.04
N LYS A 145 21.55 -17.61 7.10
CA LYS A 145 22.22 -18.75 6.45
C LYS A 145 23.25 -18.33 5.42
N ASN A 146 23.22 -17.08 4.96
CA ASN A 146 24.21 -16.55 4.03
C ASN A 146 25.41 -16.01 4.81
N ARG A 147 26.63 -16.40 4.42
CA ARG A 147 27.87 -15.88 5.00
C ARG A 147 28.04 -14.37 4.77
N GLN A 148 27.57 -13.89 3.61
CA GLN A 148 27.46 -12.47 3.29
C GLN A 148 26.07 -12.21 2.69
N ILE A 149 25.37 -11.23 3.25
CA ILE A 149 23.99 -10.94 2.85
C ILE A 149 24.01 -10.17 1.52
N PRO A 150 23.43 -10.70 0.43
CA PRO A 150 23.42 -10.01 -0.85
C PRO A 150 22.53 -8.77 -0.79
N PRO A 151 22.88 -7.68 -1.51
CA PRO A 151 22.17 -6.39 -1.42
C PRO A 151 20.70 -6.50 -1.81
N ARG A 152 20.33 -7.35 -2.79
CA ARG A 152 18.91 -7.64 -3.12
C ARG A 152 18.10 -8.11 -1.92
N SER A 153 18.70 -8.93 -1.06
CA SER A 153 18.05 -9.50 0.11
C SER A 153 17.92 -8.49 1.25
N ILE A 154 18.86 -7.54 1.34
CA ILE A 154 18.77 -6.40 2.27
C ILE A 154 17.59 -5.50 1.89
N ILE A 155 17.46 -5.13 0.61
CA ILE A 155 16.33 -4.31 0.12
C ILE A 155 15.02 -5.06 0.36
N LEU A 156 14.94 -6.35 0.02
CA LEU A 156 13.75 -7.17 0.27
C LEU A 156 13.37 -7.21 1.76
N SER A 157 14.35 -7.40 2.65
CA SER A 157 14.12 -7.33 4.10
C SER A 157 13.56 -5.97 4.53
N ARG A 158 14.09 -4.85 4.01
CA ARG A 158 13.56 -3.52 4.32
C ARG A 158 12.12 -3.34 3.84
N ILE A 159 11.78 -3.82 2.65
CA ILE A 159 10.41 -3.78 2.11
C ILE A 159 9.44 -4.54 3.04
N ILE A 160 9.80 -5.76 3.43
CA ILE A 160 8.97 -6.62 4.31
C ILE A 160 8.84 -5.99 5.70
N THR A 161 9.93 -5.47 6.29
CA THR A 161 9.87 -4.80 7.58
C THR A 161 9.00 -3.55 7.54
N MET A 162 9.09 -2.74 6.49
CA MET A 162 8.20 -1.57 6.31
C MET A 162 6.73 -1.99 6.19
N LYS A 163 6.41 -3.09 5.47
CA LYS A 163 5.05 -3.63 5.44
C LYS A 163 4.59 -4.08 6.82
N LEU A 164 5.42 -4.83 7.54
CA LEU A 164 5.08 -5.34 8.87
C LEU A 164 4.81 -4.19 9.84
N ILE A 165 5.71 -3.21 9.94
CA ILE A 165 5.52 -2.04 10.81
C ILE A 165 4.26 -1.26 10.38
N GLY A 166 4.10 -1.01 9.07
CA GLY A 166 2.95 -0.26 8.56
C GLY A 166 1.61 -0.93 8.88
N TYR A 167 1.50 -2.25 8.70
CA TYR A 167 0.30 -3.01 9.05
C TYR A 167 0.10 -3.14 10.57
N SER A 168 1.16 -3.24 11.36
CA SER A 168 1.06 -3.26 12.83
C SER A 168 0.55 -1.94 13.38
N LEU A 169 1.01 -0.80 12.84
CA LEU A 169 0.50 0.53 13.20
C LEU A 169 -0.98 0.68 12.84
N GLN A 170 -1.39 0.20 11.66
CA GLN A 170 -2.80 0.22 11.30
C GLN A 170 -3.65 -0.71 12.16
N CYS A 171 -3.16 -1.92 12.45
CA CYS A 171 -3.84 -2.83 13.36
C CYS A 171 -4.02 -2.21 14.74
N PHE A 172 -3.00 -1.52 15.25
CA PHE A 172 -3.07 -0.79 16.52
C PHE A 172 -4.11 0.34 16.46
N ASN A 173 -4.11 1.15 15.39
CA ASN A 173 -5.10 2.20 15.19
C ASN A 173 -6.54 1.66 15.20
N VAL A 174 -6.80 0.59 14.44
CA VAL A 174 -8.15 0.01 14.30
C VAL A 174 -8.57 -0.68 15.60
N LEU A 175 -7.65 -1.31 16.35
CA LEU A 175 -7.95 -1.84 17.68
C LEU A 175 -8.28 -0.74 18.69
N LEU A 176 -7.57 0.39 18.64
CA LEU A 176 -7.87 1.52 19.49
C LEU A 176 -9.23 2.14 19.12
N PHE A 177 -9.50 2.28 17.82
CA PHE A 177 -10.80 2.74 17.31
C PHE A 177 -11.94 1.83 17.75
N ALA A 178 -11.73 0.50 17.81
CA ALA A 178 -12.71 -0.43 18.36
C ALA A 178 -13.04 -0.11 19.84
N TYR A 179 -12.04 0.36 20.61
CA TYR A 179 -12.16 0.70 22.02
C TYR A 179 -12.80 2.08 22.27
N ASP A 180 -12.35 3.12 21.57
CA ASP A 180 -12.72 4.52 21.86
C ASP A 180 -13.55 5.22 20.76
N GLY A 181 -13.67 4.62 19.58
CA GLY A 181 -14.34 5.22 18.41
C GLY A 181 -13.57 6.37 17.74
N GLN A 182 -12.34 6.66 18.16
CA GLN A 182 -11.50 7.73 17.59
C GLN A 182 -10.22 7.17 16.94
N GLY A 183 -9.62 6.15 17.52
CA GLY A 183 -8.36 5.57 17.05
C GLY A 183 -7.15 6.48 17.29
N PHE A 184 -6.01 6.11 16.71
CA PHE A 184 -4.77 6.89 16.82
C PHE A 184 -4.32 7.42 15.46
N PHE A 185 -4.69 8.67 15.19
CA PHE A 185 -4.46 9.36 13.92
C PHE A 185 -3.01 9.26 13.41
N ILE A 186 -2.02 9.46 14.28
CA ILE A 186 -0.61 9.41 13.90
C ILE A 186 -0.22 7.98 13.45
N ALA A 187 -0.68 6.94 14.16
CA ALA A 187 -0.44 5.56 13.75
C ALA A 187 -1.13 5.22 12.42
N ARG A 188 -2.35 5.72 12.19
CA ARG A 188 -3.06 5.56 10.90
C ARG A 188 -2.22 6.13 9.75
N ILE A 189 -1.80 7.40 9.85
CA ILE A 189 -1.02 8.06 8.79
C ILE A 189 0.35 7.40 8.61
N ALA A 190 1.10 7.20 9.70
CA ALA A 190 2.42 6.57 9.62
C ALA A 190 2.34 5.16 9.03
N GLY A 191 1.29 4.42 9.37
CA GLY A 191 1.01 3.09 8.81
C GLY A 191 0.83 3.12 7.30
N GLU A 192 -0.03 4.00 6.78
CA GLU A 192 -0.24 4.13 5.32
C GLU A 192 1.00 4.63 4.59
N VAL A 193 1.71 5.62 5.13
CA VAL A 193 2.95 6.14 4.52
C VAL A 193 4.01 5.04 4.39
N LEU A 194 4.21 4.23 5.43
CA LEU A 194 5.13 3.10 5.38
C LEU A 194 4.69 2.04 4.37
N ARG A 195 3.39 1.75 4.30
CA ARG A 195 2.83 0.80 3.32
C ARG A 195 3.02 1.29 1.89
N ASN A 196 2.79 2.57 1.61
CA ASN A 196 2.96 3.17 0.29
C ASN A 196 4.43 3.19 -0.11
N THR A 197 5.30 3.70 0.77
CA THR A 197 6.75 3.74 0.57
C THR A 197 7.31 2.34 0.26
N SER A 198 6.84 1.32 0.99
CA SER A 198 7.20 -0.07 0.74
C SER A 198 6.85 -0.54 -0.67
N VAL A 199 5.70 -0.14 -1.23
CA VAL A 199 5.34 -0.46 -2.63
C VAL A 199 6.29 0.24 -3.60
N GLN A 200 6.64 1.50 -3.35
CA GLN A 200 7.58 2.24 -4.20
C GLN A 200 8.97 1.60 -4.22
N VAL A 201 9.49 1.19 -3.06
CA VAL A 201 10.78 0.47 -2.96
C VAL A 201 10.70 -0.92 -3.60
N HIS A 202 9.55 -1.59 -3.54
CA HIS A 202 9.33 -2.85 -4.26
C HIS A 202 9.39 -2.66 -5.79
N CYS A 203 8.80 -1.58 -6.33
CA CYS A 203 8.95 -1.25 -7.75
C CYS A 203 10.42 -1.03 -8.12
N LEU A 204 11.15 -0.28 -7.31
CA LEU A 204 12.59 -0.05 -7.51
C LEU A 204 13.36 -1.38 -7.57
N LEU A 205 13.13 -2.27 -6.61
CA LEU A 205 13.80 -3.58 -6.56
C LEU A 205 13.55 -4.36 -7.87
N LEU A 206 12.31 -4.43 -8.34
CA LEU A 206 11.98 -5.14 -9.58
C LEU A 206 12.64 -4.52 -10.82
N ILE A 207 12.67 -3.19 -10.92
CA ILE A 207 13.30 -2.48 -12.04
C ILE A 207 14.82 -2.68 -12.02
N LEU A 208 15.45 -2.64 -10.84
CA LEU A 208 16.88 -2.91 -10.71
C LEU A 208 17.20 -4.34 -11.20
N LEU A 209 16.42 -5.34 -10.74
CA LEU A 209 16.58 -6.73 -11.18
C LEU A 209 16.36 -6.87 -12.70
N ALA A 210 15.36 -6.18 -13.26
CA ALA A 210 15.09 -6.18 -14.69
C ALA A 210 16.21 -5.55 -15.53
N LYS A 211 16.97 -4.60 -14.97
CA LYS A 211 18.20 -4.07 -15.59
C LYS A 211 19.41 -5.00 -15.45
N GLY A 212 19.27 -6.14 -14.79
CA GLY A 212 20.35 -7.07 -14.54
C GLY A 212 21.20 -6.73 -13.31
N TRP A 213 20.77 -5.78 -12.46
CA TRP A 213 21.42 -5.54 -11.17
C TRP A 213 21.37 -6.84 -10.36
N ASP A 214 22.53 -7.31 -9.91
CA ASP A 214 22.68 -8.54 -9.13
C ASP A 214 22.45 -9.86 -9.91
N ILE A 215 22.19 -9.79 -11.22
CA ILE A 215 22.01 -10.94 -12.13
C ILE A 215 23.12 -11.01 -13.18
N SER A 216 23.47 -9.87 -13.79
CA SER A 216 24.48 -9.78 -14.86
C SER A 216 25.71 -8.96 -14.45
N TYR A 217 25.55 -8.02 -13.50
CA TYR A 217 26.65 -7.18 -13.03
C TYR A 217 26.80 -7.23 -11.50
N PRO A 218 27.61 -8.17 -10.95
CA PRO A 218 28.00 -8.15 -9.55
C PRO A 218 28.89 -6.92 -9.28
N GLY A 219 28.52 -6.06 -8.33
CA GLY A 219 29.44 -5.04 -7.80
C GLY A 219 29.65 -3.80 -8.67
N THR A 220 28.97 -3.63 -9.80
CA THR A 220 28.96 -2.36 -10.53
C THR A 220 28.16 -1.29 -9.79
N GLU A 221 28.57 -0.03 -9.92
CA GLU A 221 27.87 1.13 -9.39
C GLU A 221 26.38 1.09 -9.71
N TYR A 222 25.55 1.42 -8.72
CA TYR A 222 24.10 1.51 -8.86
C TYR A 222 23.74 2.39 -10.07
N PRO A 223 22.77 2.01 -10.92
CA PRO A 223 22.40 2.81 -12.08
C PRO A 223 21.76 4.13 -11.61
N ARG A 224 22.59 5.15 -11.39
CA ARG A 224 22.21 6.44 -10.79
C ARG A 224 21.02 7.08 -11.50
N ARG A 225 20.99 6.98 -12.83
CA ARG A 225 19.86 7.44 -13.66
C ARG A 225 18.54 6.75 -13.31
N THR A 226 18.55 5.43 -13.10
CA THR A 226 17.37 4.65 -12.69
C THR A 226 16.86 5.10 -11.32
N ILE A 227 17.75 5.29 -10.36
CA ILE A 227 17.37 5.71 -9.00
C ILE A 227 16.80 7.13 -9.01
N ILE A 228 17.39 8.05 -9.78
CA ILE A 228 16.86 9.42 -9.91
C ILE A 228 15.47 9.40 -10.57
N MET A 229 15.30 8.69 -11.68
CA MET A 229 13.99 8.58 -12.35
C MET A 229 12.93 7.94 -11.46
N TRP A 230 13.29 6.87 -10.73
CA TRP A 230 12.43 6.28 -9.71
C TRP A 230 12.08 7.29 -8.62
N GLY A 231 13.05 8.05 -8.11
CA GLY A 231 12.84 9.05 -7.07
C GLY A 231 11.84 10.13 -7.49
N ILE A 232 11.87 10.56 -8.75
CA ILE A 232 10.87 11.49 -9.31
C ILE A 232 9.49 10.86 -9.32
N LEU A 233 9.34 9.65 -9.86
CA LEU A 233 8.05 8.96 -9.94
C LEU A 233 7.48 8.63 -8.56
N ALA A 234 8.30 8.15 -7.63
CA ALA A 234 7.93 7.86 -6.25
C ALA A 234 7.58 9.15 -5.47
N GLY A 235 8.27 10.26 -5.73
CA GLY A 235 7.94 11.56 -5.17
C GLY A 235 6.58 12.06 -5.66
N LEU A 236 6.32 11.97 -6.96
CA LEU A 236 5.01 12.30 -7.54
C LEU A 236 3.89 11.45 -6.95
N ASP A 237 4.09 10.14 -6.85
CA ASP A 237 3.14 9.22 -6.21
C ASP A 237 2.88 9.60 -4.75
N THR A 238 3.93 9.94 -3.99
CA THR A 238 3.81 10.34 -2.60
C THR A 238 3.04 11.65 -2.45
N ILE A 239 3.24 12.63 -3.34
CA ILE A 239 2.47 13.89 -3.37
C ILE A 239 0.99 13.61 -3.63
N LEU A 240 0.67 12.77 -4.61
CA LEU A 240 -0.71 12.37 -4.92
C LEU A 240 -1.37 11.63 -3.75
N PHE A 241 -0.60 10.76 -3.09
CA PHE A 241 -1.03 10.06 -1.89
C PHE A 241 -1.39 11.03 -0.75
N PHE A 242 -0.51 12.00 -0.44
CA PHE A 242 -0.81 13.00 0.60
C PHE A 242 -2.01 13.86 0.24
N TYR A 243 -2.14 14.28 -1.03
CA TYR A 243 -3.31 15.03 -1.49
C TYR A 243 -4.60 14.23 -1.31
N ASN A 244 -4.58 12.93 -1.61
CA ASN A 244 -5.72 12.04 -1.37
C ASN A 244 -6.07 11.97 0.13
N CYS A 245 -5.07 11.78 0.99
CA CYS A 245 -5.28 11.72 2.44
C CYS A 245 -5.84 13.02 3.03
N THR A 246 -5.44 14.20 2.54
CA THR A 246 -5.88 15.47 3.12
C THR A 246 -7.19 16.00 2.57
N PHE A 247 -7.48 15.80 1.27
CA PHE A 247 -8.62 16.45 0.62
C PHE A 247 -9.76 15.51 0.27
N VAL A 248 -9.48 14.23 0.07
CA VAL A 248 -10.49 13.25 -0.36
C VAL A 248 -11.03 12.47 0.85
N TYR A 249 -10.14 12.03 1.73
CA TYR A 249 -10.52 11.30 2.95
C TYR A 249 -11.28 12.14 3.99
N ASP A 250 -11.15 13.48 3.96
CA ASP A 250 -11.75 14.39 4.96
C ASP A 250 -13.13 14.96 4.52
N VAL A 251 -13.44 14.94 3.22
CA VAL A 251 -14.61 15.66 2.68
C VAL A 251 -15.79 14.75 2.33
N LEU A 252 -15.56 13.46 2.07
CA LEU A 252 -16.63 12.48 1.82
C LEU A 252 -16.03 11.08 1.94
N HIS A 253 -16.47 10.27 2.91
CA HIS A 253 -16.07 8.86 3.10
C HIS A 253 -16.50 7.93 1.93
N ASP A 254 -16.80 8.50 0.76
CA ASP A 254 -17.51 7.87 -0.36
C ASP A 254 -16.72 7.91 -1.68
N VAL A 255 -15.47 8.40 -1.66
CA VAL A 255 -14.61 8.49 -2.85
C VAL A 255 -13.40 7.57 -2.71
N ASP A 256 -13.57 6.32 -3.12
CA ASP A 256 -12.50 5.35 -3.28
C ASP A 256 -11.31 5.94 -4.08
N ILE A 257 -10.10 5.38 -3.84
CA ILE A 257 -8.88 5.64 -4.65
C ILE A 257 -9.17 5.53 -6.17
N TYR A 258 -10.17 4.75 -6.54
CA TYR A 258 -10.56 4.51 -7.93
C TYR A 258 -11.60 5.47 -8.50
N SER A 259 -12.17 6.38 -7.70
CA SER A 259 -13.08 7.44 -8.19
C SER A 259 -12.45 8.83 -8.09
N ALA A 260 -11.46 9.03 -7.21
CA ALA A 260 -10.76 10.31 -7.09
C ALA A 260 -9.65 10.46 -8.15
N TRP A 261 -9.51 11.68 -8.70
CA TRP A 261 -8.43 12.01 -9.64
C TRP A 261 -7.00 11.71 -9.12
N PRO A 262 -6.66 11.89 -7.82
CA PRO A 262 -5.31 11.59 -7.35
C PRO A 262 -5.01 10.10 -7.41
N GLY A 263 -6.01 9.25 -7.17
CA GLY A 263 -5.84 7.81 -7.23
C GLY A 263 -5.73 7.28 -8.66
N HIS A 264 -6.42 7.89 -9.63
CA HIS A 264 -6.12 7.64 -11.06
C HIS A 264 -4.67 8.00 -11.42
N GLY A 265 -4.13 9.09 -10.85
CA GLY A 265 -2.72 9.46 -11.01
C GLY A 265 -1.76 8.39 -10.47
N MET A 266 -2.01 7.84 -9.28
CA MET A 266 -1.21 6.74 -8.72
C MET A 266 -1.26 5.48 -9.60
N ILE A 267 -2.43 5.15 -10.15
CA ILE A 267 -2.59 4.02 -11.09
C ILE A 267 -1.81 4.28 -12.39
N LEU A 268 -1.82 5.51 -12.91
CA LEU A 268 -1.05 5.87 -14.10
C LEU A 268 0.46 5.71 -13.86
N ILE A 269 0.98 6.18 -12.72
CA ILE A 269 2.38 6.00 -12.34
C ILE A 269 2.71 4.50 -12.25
N ARG A 270 1.81 3.69 -11.71
CA ARG A 270 1.96 2.23 -11.66
C ARG A 270 2.06 1.59 -13.05
N ILE A 271 1.27 2.07 -14.02
CA ILE A 271 1.35 1.62 -15.42
C ILE A 271 2.69 2.03 -16.05
N VAL A 272 3.18 3.26 -15.77
CA VAL A 272 4.49 3.71 -16.23
C VAL A 272 5.60 2.80 -15.70
N TYR A 273 5.56 2.41 -14.41
CA TYR A 273 6.50 1.43 -13.86
C TYR A 273 6.38 0.07 -14.55
N ALA A 274 5.17 -0.40 -14.85
CA ALA A 274 4.94 -1.67 -15.52
C ALA A 274 5.56 -1.69 -16.94
N ILE A 275 5.35 -0.62 -17.71
CA ILE A 275 5.92 -0.47 -19.06
C ILE A 275 7.44 -0.40 -18.97
N TRP A 276 7.98 0.38 -18.02
CA TRP A 276 9.41 0.50 -17.82
C TRP A 276 10.03 -0.85 -17.46
N PHE A 277 9.46 -1.57 -16.48
CA PHE A 277 9.88 -2.91 -16.11
C PHE A 277 9.86 -3.88 -17.31
N LEU A 278 8.78 -3.86 -18.11
CA LEU A 278 8.64 -4.71 -19.29
C LEU A 278 9.71 -4.45 -20.35
N ILE A 279 10.05 -3.18 -20.59
CA ILE A 279 11.10 -2.80 -21.55
C ILE A 279 12.47 -3.30 -21.07
N GLU A 280 12.80 -3.11 -19.79
CA GLU A 280 14.11 -3.50 -19.26
C GLU A 280 14.25 -5.02 -19.17
N ILE A 281 13.23 -5.74 -18.69
CA ILE A 281 13.30 -7.21 -18.61
C ILE A 281 13.42 -7.82 -20.01
N ARG A 282 12.73 -7.27 -21.02
CA ARG A 282 12.84 -7.76 -22.40
C ARG A 282 14.24 -7.56 -22.96
N LYS A 283 14.83 -6.38 -22.77
CA LYS A 283 16.22 -6.12 -23.17
C LYS A 283 17.19 -7.07 -22.48
N LEU A 284 16.97 -7.37 -21.20
CA LEU A 284 17.81 -8.31 -20.46
C LEU A 284 17.69 -9.73 -21.02
N ILE A 285 16.47 -10.21 -21.31
CA ILE A 285 16.22 -11.52 -21.92
C ILE A 285 16.92 -11.63 -23.28
N ASP A 286 16.76 -10.60 -24.13
CA ASP A 286 17.35 -10.59 -25.48
C ASP A 286 18.89 -10.54 -25.45
N SER A 287 19.48 -9.96 -24.40
CA SER A 287 20.94 -9.90 -24.22
C SER A 287 21.55 -11.19 -23.68
N GLU A 288 20.75 -12.09 -23.09
CA GLU A 288 21.23 -13.24 -22.36
C GLU A 288 21.46 -14.45 -23.28
N GLN A 289 22.71 -14.89 -23.41
CA GLN A 289 23.07 -16.02 -24.27
C GLN A 289 22.64 -17.38 -23.68
N ASN A 290 22.53 -17.49 -22.35
CA ASN A 290 22.15 -18.74 -21.70
C ASN A 290 20.62 -18.93 -21.73
N ARG A 291 20.16 -19.88 -22.54
CA ARG A 291 18.73 -20.20 -22.72
C ARG A 291 18.00 -20.47 -21.40
N HIS A 292 18.62 -21.17 -20.45
CA HIS A 292 17.98 -21.47 -19.16
C HIS A 292 17.80 -20.23 -18.27
N LYS A 293 18.74 -19.27 -18.37
CA LYS A 293 18.65 -18.00 -17.62
C LYS A 293 17.64 -17.06 -18.27
N ALA A 294 17.59 -17.01 -19.60
CA ALA A 294 16.58 -16.28 -20.35
C ALA A 294 15.14 -16.79 -20.06
N GLU A 295 14.95 -18.10 -20.02
CA GLU A 295 13.65 -18.73 -19.68
C GLU A 295 13.22 -18.38 -18.25
N PHE A 296 14.13 -18.45 -17.27
CA PHE A 296 13.88 -18.00 -15.91
C PHE A 296 13.49 -16.51 -15.84
N LEU A 297 14.20 -15.65 -16.56
CA LEU A 297 13.90 -14.21 -16.63
C LEU A 297 12.54 -13.94 -17.28
N ALA A 298 12.15 -14.72 -18.29
CA ALA A 298 10.83 -14.63 -18.92
C ALA A 298 9.72 -15.00 -17.93
N HIS A 299 9.86 -16.11 -17.19
CA HIS A 299 8.88 -16.49 -16.16
C HIS A 299 8.83 -15.49 -15.00
N PHE A 300 9.98 -14.99 -14.55
CA PHE A 300 10.07 -13.93 -13.55
C PHE A 300 9.37 -12.66 -14.02
N GLY A 301 9.69 -12.21 -15.22
CA GLY A 301 9.09 -11.03 -15.85
C GLY A 301 7.57 -11.17 -15.96
N ALA A 302 7.08 -12.30 -16.47
CA ALA A 302 5.64 -12.56 -16.59
C ALA A 302 4.93 -12.53 -15.22
N GLY A 303 5.48 -13.19 -14.20
CA GLY A 303 4.89 -13.22 -12.86
C GLY A 303 4.79 -11.83 -12.21
N PHE A 304 5.86 -11.02 -12.27
CA PHE A 304 5.85 -9.69 -11.67
C PHE A 304 5.10 -8.65 -12.53
N LEU A 305 4.96 -8.86 -13.83
CA LEU A 305 4.09 -8.04 -14.67
C LEU A 305 2.61 -8.19 -14.25
N VAL A 306 2.19 -9.41 -13.90
CA VAL A 306 0.85 -9.64 -13.32
C VAL A 306 0.67 -8.86 -12.02
N TRP A 307 1.67 -8.80 -11.15
CA TRP A 307 1.62 -7.99 -9.93
C TRP A 307 1.53 -6.48 -10.22
N PHE A 308 2.23 -5.96 -11.23
CA PHE A 308 2.09 -4.56 -11.65
C PHE A 308 0.66 -4.23 -12.10
N VAL A 309 0.07 -5.10 -12.93
CA VAL A 309 -1.27 -4.95 -13.51
C VAL A 309 -2.39 -5.31 -12.52
N SER A 310 -2.08 -6.00 -11.42
CA SER A 310 -3.08 -6.37 -10.41
C SER A 310 -3.84 -5.17 -9.84
N LEU A 311 -3.18 -4.03 -9.64
CA LEU A 311 -3.80 -2.83 -9.06
C LEU A 311 -4.93 -2.25 -9.94
N PRO A 312 -4.72 -1.92 -11.23
CA PRO A 312 -5.82 -1.49 -12.09
C PRO A 312 -6.90 -2.56 -12.26
N MET A 313 -6.53 -3.85 -12.30
CA MET A 313 -7.51 -4.94 -12.38
C MET A 313 -8.41 -5.01 -11.14
N ILE A 314 -7.85 -4.85 -9.94
CA ILE A 314 -8.62 -4.77 -8.70
C ILE A 314 -9.58 -3.58 -8.75
N GLY A 315 -9.15 -2.44 -9.29
CA GLY A 315 -10.01 -1.26 -9.47
C GLY A 315 -11.22 -1.53 -10.37
N ILE A 316 -11.03 -2.26 -11.48
CA ILE A 316 -12.10 -2.68 -12.38
C ILE A 316 -13.05 -3.66 -11.69
N VAL A 317 -12.52 -4.66 -10.96
CA VAL A 317 -13.37 -5.59 -10.21
C VAL A 317 -14.19 -4.85 -9.16
N ALA A 318 -13.55 -3.91 -8.45
CA ALA A 318 -14.17 -3.12 -7.41
C ALA A 318 -15.28 -2.18 -7.93
N SER A 319 -15.28 -1.79 -9.22
CA SER A 319 -16.35 -0.96 -9.78
C SER A 319 -17.66 -1.71 -10.01
N PHE A 320 -17.63 -3.05 -10.02
CA PHE A 320 -18.84 -3.89 -10.07
C PHE A 320 -19.37 -4.28 -8.69
N VAL A 321 -18.65 -3.92 -7.62
CA VAL A 321 -18.99 -4.27 -6.24
C VAL A 321 -19.69 -3.08 -5.58
N SER A 322 -20.76 -3.34 -4.83
CA SER A 322 -21.45 -2.31 -4.05
C SER A 322 -20.51 -1.62 -3.06
N GLN A 323 -20.70 -0.33 -2.81
CA GLN A 323 -19.90 0.48 -1.87
C GLN A 323 -19.68 -0.22 -0.51
N LEU A 324 -20.73 -0.86 0.04
CA LEU A 324 -20.70 -1.58 1.31
C LEU A 324 -19.57 -2.62 1.46
N TRP A 325 -19.14 -3.26 0.37
CA TRP A 325 -18.12 -4.33 0.41
C TRP A 325 -16.82 -3.91 -0.27
N ARG A 326 -16.83 -2.77 -0.97
CA ARG A 326 -15.76 -2.33 -1.87
C ARG A 326 -14.47 -2.08 -1.11
N PHE A 327 -14.54 -1.37 0.02
CA PHE A 327 -13.38 -1.06 0.86
C PHE A 327 -12.65 -2.32 1.32
N SER A 328 -13.37 -3.22 2.01
CA SER A 328 -12.83 -4.46 2.54
C SER A 328 -12.27 -5.38 1.44
N LEU A 329 -12.93 -5.44 0.26
CA LEU A 329 -12.46 -6.21 -0.88
C LEU A 329 -11.16 -5.65 -1.47
N ILE A 330 -11.07 -4.34 -1.69
CA ILE A 330 -9.86 -3.69 -2.22
C ILE A 330 -8.69 -3.92 -1.28
N LEU A 331 -8.90 -3.73 0.03
CA LEU A 331 -7.87 -3.93 1.04
C LEU A 331 -7.38 -5.38 1.06
N ALA A 332 -8.29 -6.36 1.03
CA ALA A 332 -7.95 -7.77 1.04
C ALA A 332 -7.18 -8.20 -0.23
N LEU A 333 -7.69 -7.88 -1.42
CA LEU A 333 -7.06 -8.27 -2.69
C LEU A 333 -5.69 -7.62 -2.88
N THR A 334 -5.57 -6.32 -2.57
CA THR A 334 -4.30 -5.59 -2.69
C THR A 334 -3.26 -6.15 -1.73
N THR A 335 -3.67 -6.47 -0.50
CA THR A 335 -2.78 -7.05 0.52
C THR A 335 -2.33 -8.44 0.11
N PHE A 336 -3.26 -9.27 -0.36
CA PHE A 336 -2.96 -10.62 -0.84
C PHE A 336 -1.99 -10.61 -2.02
N ALA A 337 -2.25 -9.79 -3.06
CA ALA A 337 -1.37 -9.68 -4.21
C ALA A 337 0.05 -9.24 -3.84
N ASN A 338 0.18 -8.27 -2.92
CA ASN A 338 1.47 -7.84 -2.40
C ASN A 338 2.19 -8.93 -1.59
N PHE A 339 1.45 -9.68 -0.77
CA PHE A 339 2.00 -10.78 0.00
C PHE A 339 2.54 -11.90 -0.91
N VAL A 340 1.77 -12.29 -1.92
CA VAL A 340 2.18 -13.30 -2.91
C VAL A 340 3.46 -12.86 -3.64
N ALA A 341 3.50 -11.63 -4.16
CA ALA A 341 4.67 -11.11 -4.87
C ALA A 341 5.94 -11.12 -4.00
N LEU A 342 5.84 -10.68 -2.74
CA LEU A 342 6.98 -10.70 -1.82
C LEU A 342 7.38 -12.12 -1.43
N SER A 343 6.42 -13.03 -1.27
CA SER A 343 6.68 -14.44 -0.99
C SER A 343 7.42 -15.12 -2.14
N CYS A 344 7.06 -14.81 -3.39
CA CYS A 344 7.79 -15.26 -4.57
C CYS A 344 9.25 -14.77 -4.56
N LEU A 345 9.49 -13.50 -4.22
CA LEU A 345 10.86 -12.96 -4.10
C LEU A 345 11.65 -13.67 -2.97
N VAL A 346 11.05 -13.87 -1.80
CA VAL A 346 11.69 -14.58 -0.68
C VAL A 346 12.07 -16.01 -1.09
N HIS A 347 11.17 -16.72 -1.78
CA HIS A 347 11.45 -18.06 -2.28
C HIS A 347 12.56 -18.08 -3.34
N GLN A 348 12.53 -17.13 -4.28
CA GLN A 348 13.52 -17.03 -5.35
C GLN A 348 14.92 -16.65 -4.84
N PHE A 349 14.99 -15.80 -3.81
CA PHE A 349 16.26 -15.40 -3.19
C PHE A 349 16.76 -16.37 -2.12
N TRP A 350 16.00 -17.44 -1.83
CA TRP A 350 16.37 -18.39 -0.79
C TRP A 350 17.74 -19.05 -1.08
N PRO A 351 18.61 -19.21 -0.07
CA PRO A 351 19.98 -19.71 -0.27
C PRO A 351 20.08 -21.11 -0.89
N LYS A 352 19.05 -21.94 -0.72
CA LYS A 352 18.97 -23.30 -1.29
C LYS A 352 18.09 -23.39 -2.55
N SER A 353 17.59 -22.25 -3.06
CA SER A 353 16.73 -22.24 -4.24
C SER A 353 17.51 -22.68 -5.48
N SER A 354 16.87 -23.47 -6.35
CA SER A 354 17.44 -23.84 -7.67
C SER A 354 17.79 -22.60 -8.52
N TYR A 355 17.09 -21.50 -8.27
CA TYR A 355 17.29 -20.22 -8.95
C TYR A 355 18.51 -19.44 -8.47
N ARG A 356 19.14 -19.82 -7.35
CA ARG A 356 20.30 -19.12 -6.78
C ARG A 356 21.44 -18.98 -7.79
N LYS A 357 21.64 -19.99 -8.65
CA LYS A 357 22.70 -20.02 -9.68
C LYS A 357 22.59 -18.89 -10.72
N PHE A 358 21.41 -18.30 -10.88
CA PHE A 358 21.19 -17.21 -11.83
C PHE A 358 21.51 -15.82 -11.27
N PHE A 359 21.81 -15.74 -9.97
CA PHE A 359 22.16 -14.50 -9.30
C PHE A 359 23.65 -14.43 -8.97
N ALA A 360 24.16 -13.21 -8.77
CA ALA A 360 25.55 -13.00 -8.42
C ALA A 360 25.92 -13.67 -7.09
N ASP A 361 27.11 -14.29 -7.09
CA ASP A 361 27.71 -14.93 -5.92
C ASP A 361 28.75 -14.00 -5.28
N TYR A 362 28.36 -13.35 -4.18
CA TYR A 362 29.24 -12.45 -3.43
C TYR A 362 30.34 -13.19 -2.66
N THR A 363 30.28 -14.53 -2.56
CA THR A 363 31.28 -15.30 -1.80
C THR A 363 32.62 -15.45 -2.51
N ASN A 364 32.69 -15.28 -3.84
CA ASN A 364 33.91 -15.43 -4.63
C ASN A 364 34.55 -14.10 -5.08
N GLY A 365 33.97 -12.95 -4.72
CA GLY A 365 34.48 -11.62 -5.13
C GLY A 365 35.92 -11.34 -4.67
N HIS A 366 36.31 -11.81 -3.48
CA HIS A 366 37.69 -11.66 -3.01
C HIS A 366 38.72 -12.55 -3.72
N ARG A 367 38.30 -13.63 -4.41
CA ARG A 367 39.23 -14.47 -5.18
C ARG A 367 39.46 -13.99 -6.61
N ARG A 368 38.54 -13.20 -7.18
CA ARG A 368 38.71 -12.67 -8.55
C ARG A 368 39.65 -11.46 -8.61
N LEU A 369 39.52 -10.50 -7.68
CA LEU A 369 40.46 -9.37 -7.59
C LEU A 369 41.90 -9.84 -7.35
N GLY A 370 42.12 -10.83 -6.49
CA GLY A 370 43.47 -11.38 -6.27
C GLY A 370 44.01 -12.25 -7.41
N ARG A 371 43.18 -12.63 -8.40
CA ARG A 371 43.60 -13.48 -9.52
C ARG A 371 43.88 -12.67 -10.79
N ASP A 372 43.11 -11.61 -11.06
CA ASP A 372 43.41 -10.67 -12.15
C ASP A 372 44.70 -9.88 -11.86
N ASP A 373 44.90 -9.39 -10.63
CA ASP A 373 46.15 -8.71 -10.24
C ASP A 373 47.37 -9.65 -10.32
N SER A 374 47.21 -10.95 -10.02
CA SER A 374 48.29 -11.93 -10.09
C SER A 374 48.62 -12.40 -11.51
N HIS A 375 47.66 -12.32 -12.44
CA HIS A 375 47.89 -12.65 -13.84
C HIS A 375 48.53 -11.48 -14.58
N GLU A 376 48.13 -10.24 -14.29
CA GLU A 376 48.81 -9.05 -14.81
C GLU A 376 50.25 -8.94 -14.29
N PHE A 377 50.50 -9.22 -12.99
CA PHE A 377 51.87 -9.16 -12.45
C PHE A 377 52.79 -10.27 -12.99
N ASN A 378 52.28 -11.50 -13.16
CA ASN A 378 53.06 -12.60 -13.76
C ASN A 378 53.34 -12.41 -15.26
N ASP A 379 52.43 -11.79 -16.02
CA ASP A 379 52.71 -11.45 -17.42
C ASP A 379 53.74 -10.32 -17.50
N TYR A 380 53.65 -9.28 -16.66
CA TYR A 380 54.67 -8.22 -16.61
C TYR A 380 56.06 -8.72 -16.19
N ASP A 381 56.15 -9.62 -15.21
CA ASP A 381 57.44 -10.23 -14.84
C ASP A 381 57.98 -11.12 -15.98
N ASN A 382 57.15 -11.88 -16.68
CA ASN A 382 57.58 -12.69 -17.83
C ASN A 382 58.09 -11.86 -19.02
N TYR A 383 57.57 -10.63 -19.22
CA TYR A 383 58.10 -9.72 -20.24
C TYR A 383 59.44 -9.09 -19.82
N LEU A 384 59.66 -8.85 -18.52
CA LEU A 384 60.91 -8.27 -18.00
C LEU A 384 62.10 -9.25 -18.00
N PHE A 385 61.85 -10.56 -18.02
CA PHE A 385 62.90 -11.58 -18.07
C PHE A 385 63.23 -12.11 -19.48
N TYR A 386 62.46 -11.71 -20.51
CA TYR A 386 62.74 -12.12 -21.90
C TYR A 386 63.61 -11.13 -22.69
N ASP A 387 63.77 -9.89 -22.21
CA ASP A 387 64.53 -8.84 -22.89
C ASP A 387 65.99 -8.69 -22.41
N GLN A 388 66.54 -9.66 -21.66
CA GLN A 388 67.92 -9.57 -21.16
C GLN A 388 68.92 -10.60 -21.68
N ASP A 389 68.50 -11.56 -22.51
CA ASP A 389 69.41 -12.56 -23.10
C ASP A 389 69.08 -12.82 -24.59
N SER A 390 69.43 -11.89 -25.47
CA SER A 390 69.94 -12.19 -26.82
C SER A 390 70.15 -10.93 -27.65
N ASP A 391 71.37 -10.41 -27.63
CA ASP A 391 71.86 -9.58 -28.73
C ASP A 391 73.35 -9.88 -28.98
N SER A 392 73.71 -9.92 -30.26
CA SER A 392 75.04 -10.17 -30.89
C SER A 392 75.48 -11.65 -30.94
N ASP A 393 75.79 -12.29 -32.07
CA ASP A 393 76.11 -11.83 -33.42
C ASP A 393 75.89 -12.95 -34.47
N ALA A 394 75.57 -12.51 -35.70
CA ALA A 394 75.94 -13.08 -37.01
C ALA A 394 75.66 -14.57 -37.34
N ASP A 395 74.67 -14.82 -38.20
CA ASP A 395 74.89 -15.31 -39.58
C ASP A 395 73.54 -15.52 -40.30
N PHE A 396 73.37 -14.93 -41.48
CA PHE A 396 72.40 -15.38 -42.49
C PHE A 396 73.14 -16.30 -43.47
N PRO A 397 72.53 -17.43 -43.92
CA PRO A 397 71.96 -17.37 -45.27
C PRO A 397 70.69 -18.23 -45.53
N ASP A 398 69.96 -17.74 -46.54
CA ASP A 398 69.17 -18.40 -47.59
C ASP A 398 67.95 -19.29 -47.27
N CYS A 399 66.79 -18.70 -47.56
CA CYS A 399 65.60 -19.41 -48.07
C CYS A 399 65.72 -19.57 -49.59
N GLU A 400 66.13 -20.73 -50.08
CA GLU A 400 65.59 -21.35 -51.31
C GLU A 400 66.27 -22.70 -51.55
N ASP A 401 65.61 -23.79 -51.14
CA ASP A 401 65.50 -25.04 -51.90
C ASP A 401 64.99 -26.17 -51.00
N ALA A 402 63.68 -26.46 -51.07
CA ALA A 402 63.12 -27.81 -50.96
C ALA A 402 61.59 -27.81 -51.13
N ILE A 403 61.08 -27.29 -52.26
CA ILE A 403 59.89 -27.88 -52.88
C ILE A 403 60.38 -29.06 -53.72
N ARG A 404 60.43 -30.24 -53.08
CA ARG A 404 60.58 -31.61 -53.62
C ARG A 404 60.85 -32.47 -52.37
N THR A 405 60.02 -33.34 -51.85
CA THR A 405 59.03 -34.29 -52.38
C THR A 405 58.33 -34.87 -51.11
N GLN A 406 57.02 -34.81 -50.92
CA GLN A 406 56.01 -35.75 -51.46
C GLN A 406 56.18 -35.96 -52.96
N ILE A 407 56.59 -37.13 -53.47
CA ILE A 407 56.52 -38.53 -52.99
C ILE A 407 57.60 -38.93 -52.00
#